data_AF-A0A135LD14-F1
#
_entry.id   AF-A0A135LD14-F1
#
_cell.length_a   1.000
_cell.length_b   1.000
_cell.length_c   1.000
_cell.angle_alpha   90.00
_cell.angle_beta   90.00
_cell.angle_gamma   90.00
#
_symmetry.space_group_name_H-M   'P 1'
#
loop_
_entity.id
_entity.type
_entity.pdbx_description
1 polymer ?
#
loop_
_entity_poly.entity_id
_entity_poly.type
_entity_poly.pdbx_seq_one_letter_code
_entity_poly.pdbx_strand_id
1 'polypeptide(L)'
;MIQHRALSRNPTFYAAQCNIIGAMLINANLMGLTIDLLHEDLASQFNLVGPSTLHLPPSLHPSQKQRKIIHHPWIDLIPVLSLREAILARTDEIDEDELCCDFYESELEEVGLRVWGESWDPAAYEVSETLLRKWSWIVRDCPEIIESSNYWRKRRGEEPIVFTRSDISTSV
;
A
#
# COMPACT_ATOMS: atom_id res chain seq x y z
N MET A 1 12.81 7.11 40.40
CA MET A 1 12.85 8.06 39.26
C MET A 1 12.74 7.25 37.99
N ILE A 2 11.53 7.18 37.43
CA ILE A 2 11.30 6.55 36.13
C ILE A 2 11.81 7.54 35.09
N GLN A 3 12.90 7.21 34.40
CA GLN A 3 13.31 7.95 33.22
C GLN A 3 12.23 7.75 32.15
N HIS A 4 11.36 8.74 31.99
CA HIS A 4 10.61 8.91 30.75
C HIS A 4 11.64 9.08 29.63
N ARG A 5 11.92 8.00 28.92
CA ARG A 5 12.64 8.04 27.66
C ARG A 5 11.73 8.83 26.72
N ALA A 6 11.97 10.14 26.59
CA ALA A 6 11.32 10.92 25.56
C ALA A 6 11.70 10.26 24.24
N LEU A 7 10.73 9.57 23.61
CA LEU A 7 10.88 9.02 22.28
C LEU A 7 11.26 10.20 21.39
N SER A 8 12.52 10.20 20.95
CA SER A 8 13.04 11.16 19.98
C SER A 8 12.20 11.01 18.71
N ARG A 9 11.18 11.87 18.57
CA ARG A 9 10.27 11.90 17.43
C ARG A 9 11.10 11.99 16.14
N ASN A 10 11.06 10.95 15.32
CA ASN A 10 11.79 10.92 14.06
C ASN A 10 11.07 11.82 13.03
N PRO A 11 11.64 12.97 12.62
CA PRO A 11 10.96 13.92 11.72
C PRO A 11 10.59 13.32 10.37
N THR A 12 11.30 12.27 9.94
CA THR A 12 11.03 11.57 8.68
C THR A 12 9.81 10.66 8.76
N PHE A 13 9.45 10.17 9.95
CA PHE A 13 8.28 9.33 10.18
C PHE A 13 6.99 10.09 9.91
N TYR A 14 6.79 11.23 10.57
CA TYR A 14 5.57 12.03 10.41
C TYR A 14 5.40 12.55 8.98
N ALA A 15 6.49 12.96 8.33
CA ALA A 15 6.44 13.36 6.94
C ALA A 15 5.99 12.21 6.03
N ALA A 16 6.55 11.02 6.22
CA ALA A 16 6.13 9.83 5.48
C ALA A 16 4.66 9.47 5.74
N GLN A 17 4.20 9.56 6.99
CA GLN A 17 2.80 9.29 7.37
C GLN A 17 1.84 10.28 6.71
N CYS A 18 2.17 11.58 6.74
CA CYS A 18 1.39 12.59 6.03
C CYS A 18 1.37 12.36 4.51
N ASN A 19 2.48 11.92 3.92
CA ASN A 19 2.54 11.66 2.48
C ASN A 19 1.66 10.49 2.06
N ILE A 20 1.67 9.37 2.79
CA ILE A 20 0.83 8.22 2.44
C ILE A 20 -0.66 8.51 2.65
N ILE A 21 -1.02 9.17 3.75
CA ILE A 21 -2.41 9.61 3.99
C ILE A 21 -2.84 10.60 2.90
N GLY A 22 -1.98 11.57 2.55
CA GLY A 22 -2.24 12.52 1.48
C GLY A 22 -2.47 11.84 0.13
N ALA A 23 -1.61 10.87 -0.22
CA ALA A 23 -1.75 10.11 -1.45
C ALA A 23 -3.04 9.28 -1.48
N MET A 24 -3.38 8.62 -0.38
CA MET A 24 -4.62 7.88 -0.20
C MET A 24 -5.84 8.78 -0.44
N LEU A 25 -5.89 9.96 0.19
CA LEU A 25 -7.00 10.90 0.06
C LEU A 25 -7.13 11.46 -1.35
N ILE A 26 -6.02 11.73 -2.04
CA ILE A 26 -6.04 12.18 -3.44
C ILE A 26 -6.64 11.09 -4.33
N ASN A 27 -6.16 9.85 -4.22
CA ASN A 27 -6.68 8.74 -5.02
C ASN A 27 -8.15 8.42 -4.68
N ALA A 28 -8.53 8.51 -3.41
CA ALA A 28 -9.92 8.33 -2.97
C ALA A 28 -10.83 9.38 -3.62
N ASN A 29 -10.41 10.64 -3.65
CA ASN A 29 -11.16 11.73 -4.28
C ASN A 29 -11.28 11.55 -5.80
N LEU A 30 -10.26 11.02 -6.49
CA LEU A 30 -10.36 10.65 -7.92
C LEU A 30 -11.45 9.60 -8.18
N MET A 31 -11.77 8.80 -7.17
CA MET A 31 -12.79 7.76 -7.18
C MET A 31 -14.12 8.20 -6.56
N GLY A 32 -14.24 9.46 -6.11
CA GLY A 32 -15.44 9.96 -5.44
C GLY A 32 -15.68 9.35 -4.05
N LEU A 33 -14.63 8.82 -3.41
CA LEU A 33 -14.69 8.22 -2.08
C LEU A 33 -14.29 9.25 -1.01
N THR A 34 -15.00 9.24 0.12
CA THR A 34 -14.64 9.99 1.33
C THR A 34 -13.96 9.08 2.33
N ILE A 35 -13.30 9.67 3.34
CA ILE A 35 -12.72 8.88 4.43
C ILE A 35 -13.79 8.12 5.23
N ASP A 36 -14.97 8.74 5.43
CA ASP A 36 -16.09 8.07 6.10
C ASP A 36 -16.53 6.83 5.33
N LEU A 37 -16.63 6.92 4.00
CA LEU A 37 -16.93 5.76 3.15
C LEU A 37 -15.84 4.68 3.24
N LEU A 38 -14.57 5.06 3.38
CA LEU A 38 -13.46 4.10 3.53
C LEU A 38 -13.39 3.43 4.90
N HIS A 39 -14.16 3.90 5.89
CA HIS A 39 -14.32 3.22 7.18
C HIS A 39 -15.55 2.31 7.23
N GLU A 40 -16.43 2.39 6.22
CA GLU A 40 -17.61 1.55 6.13
C GLU A 40 -17.28 0.25 5.40
N ASP A 41 -17.93 -0.83 5.78
CA ASP A 41 -17.71 -2.16 5.23
C ASP A 41 -18.41 -2.30 3.85
N LEU A 42 -17.85 -1.63 2.84
CA LEU A 42 -18.46 -1.48 1.52
C LEU A 42 -17.63 -2.12 0.40
N ALA A 43 -18.33 -2.66 -0.60
CA ALA A 43 -17.69 -3.23 -1.79
C ALA A 43 -17.25 -2.14 -2.76
N SER A 44 -16.10 -2.34 -3.40
CA SER A 44 -15.58 -1.48 -4.46
C SER A 44 -16.63 -1.19 -5.52
N GLN A 45 -16.70 0.07 -5.96
CA GLN A 45 -17.56 0.48 -7.05
C GLN A 45 -17.22 -0.20 -8.39
N PHE A 46 -16.01 -0.76 -8.53
CA PHE A 46 -15.63 -1.51 -9.72
C PHE A 46 -16.30 -2.87 -9.85
N ASN A 47 -16.94 -3.35 -8.77
CA ASN A 47 -17.81 -4.51 -8.79
C ASN A 47 -19.25 -4.19 -9.26
N LEU A 48 -19.61 -2.90 -9.38
CA LEU A 48 -20.95 -2.50 -9.82
C LEU A 48 -21.12 -2.71 -11.33
N VAL A 49 -22.32 -3.11 -11.72
CA VAL A 49 -22.69 -3.29 -13.14
C VAL A 49 -22.91 -1.93 -13.79
N GLY A 50 -22.05 -1.57 -14.75
CA GLY A 50 -22.23 -0.36 -15.57
C GLY A 50 -20.91 0.19 -16.10
N PRO A 51 -20.96 1.15 -17.03
CA PRO A 51 -19.78 1.90 -17.41
C PRO A 51 -19.32 2.75 -16.22
N SER A 52 -18.05 2.64 -15.82
CA SER A 52 -17.46 3.59 -14.90
C SER A 52 -17.38 4.95 -15.60
N THR A 53 -17.87 5.99 -14.95
CA THR A 53 -17.78 7.38 -15.40
C THR A 53 -16.54 8.09 -14.84
N LEU A 54 -15.70 7.36 -14.09
CA LEU A 54 -14.50 7.92 -13.48
C LEU A 54 -13.42 8.18 -14.53
N HIS A 55 -12.85 9.39 -14.49
CA HIS A 55 -11.68 9.75 -15.28
C HIS A 55 -10.42 9.51 -14.46
N LEU A 56 -9.92 8.28 -14.49
CA LEU A 56 -8.78 7.86 -13.68
C LEU A 56 -7.46 7.94 -14.45
N PRO A 57 -6.33 8.25 -13.77
CA PRO A 57 -5.00 7.98 -14.29
C PRO A 57 -4.85 6.51 -14.70
N PRO A 58 -4.05 6.18 -15.73
CA PRO A 58 -3.93 4.80 -16.22
C PRO A 58 -3.55 3.76 -15.16
N SER A 59 -2.73 4.14 -14.18
CA SER A 59 -2.29 3.30 -13.04
C SER A 59 -3.42 2.92 -12.08
N LEU A 60 -4.50 3.70 -12.05
CA LEU A 60 -5.67 3.48 -11.19
C LEU A 60 -6.85 2.87 -11.95
N HIS A 61 -6.68 2.51 -13.22
CA HIS A 61 -7.73 1.77 -13.91
C HIS A 61 -7.96 0.41 -13.24
N PRO A 62 -9.24 -0.04 -13.18
CA PRO A 62 -9.57 -1.32 -12.60
C PRO A 62 -9.10 -2.47 -13.48
N SER A 63 -8.49 -3.46 -12.85
CA SER A 63 -8.12 -4.72 -13.47
C SER A 63 -9.35 -5.61 -13.73
N GLN A 64 -9.13 -6.75 -14.40
CA GLN A 64 -10.18 -7.75 -14.54
C GLN A 64 -10.53 -8.42 -13.21
N LYS A 65 -9.56 -8.63 -12.29
CA LYS A 65 -9.85 -9.23 -10.98
C LYS A 65 -10.68 -8.30 -10.12
N GLN A 66 -10.36 -7.00 -10.08
CA GLN A 66 -11.14 -6.02 -9.31
C GLN A 66 -12.60 -5.96 -9.73
N ARG A 67 -12.91 -6.23 -11.00
CA ARG A 67 -14.30 -6.30 -11.47
C ARG A 67 -15.04 -7.58 -11.05
N LYS A 68 -14.32 -8.63 -10.67
CA LYS A 68 -14.86 -9.97 -10.39
C LYS A 68 -14.85 -10.36 -8.92
N ILE A 69 -13.84 -9.91 -8.19
CA ILE A 69 -13.62 -10.23 -6.78
C ILE A 69 -14.21 -9.08 -5.98
N ILE A 70 -15.14 -9.38 -5.08
CA ILE A 70 -15.70 -8.40 -4.14
C ILE A 70 -14.59 -8.07 -3.14
N HIS A 71 -14.31 -6.77 -2.96
CA HIS A 71 -13.20 -6.29 -2.13
C HIS A 71 -13.49 -4.88 -1.62
N HIS A 72 -12.78 -4.44 -0.57
CA HIS A 72 -12.92 -3.08 -0.07
C HIS A 72 -12.21 -2.08 -1.01
N PRO A 73 -12.76 -0.88 -1.25
CA PRO A 73 -12.18 0.12 -2.15
C PRO A 73 -10.81 0.68 -1.73
N TRP A 74 -10.31 0.43 -0.52
CA TRP A 74 -8.97 0.88 -0.12
C TRP A 74 -7.89 0.28 -1.03
N ILE A 75 -8.11 -0.93 -1.55
CA ILE A 75 -7.20 -1.61 -2.48
C ILE A 75 -7.14 -0.85 -3.81
N ASP A 76 -8.25 -0.23 -4.24
CA ASP A 76 -8.31 0.55 -5.48
C ASP A 76 -7.40 1.78 -5.45
N LEU A 77 -7.08 2.27 -4.26
CA LEU A 77 -6.26 3.47 -4.06
C LEU A 77 -4.77 3.24 -4.38
N ILE A 78 -4.35 2.00 -4.59
CA ILE A 78 -2.95 1.62 -4.84
C ILE A 78 -2.64 1.72 -6.34
N PRO A 79 -1.71 2.58 -6.79
CA PRO A 79 -1.41 2.70 -8.22
C PRO A 79 -0.58 1.55 -8.79
N VAL A 80 -0.12 0.62 -7.95
CA VAL A 80 0.69 -0.53 -8.33
C VAL A 80 -0.22 -1.72 -8.67
N LEU A 81 -0.45 -1.97 -9.96
CA LEU A 81 -1.41 -2.98 -10.44
C LEU A 81 -1.12 -4.39 -9.92
N SER A 82 0.13 -4.85 -9.98
CA SER A 82 0.53 -6.18 -9.51
C SER A 82 0.33 -6.35 -8.01
N LEU A 83 0.55 -5.30 -7.21
CA LEU A 83 0.27 -5.31 -5.77
C LEU A 83 -1.23 -5.50 -5.51
N ARG A 84 -2.09 -4.74 -6.19
CA ARG A 84 -3.56 -4.93 -6.11
C ARG A 84 -3.95 -6.35 -6.49
N GLU A 85 -3.43 -6.84 -7.62
CA GLU A 85 -3.68 -8.19 -8.11
C GLU A 85 -3.21 -9.31 -7.17
N ALA A 86 -2.14 -9.07 -6.40
CA ALA A 86 -1.58 -9.99 -5.42
C ALA A 86 -2.39 -10.01 -4.11
N ILE A 87 -2.91 -8.85 -3.68
CA ILE A 87 -3.84 -8.73 -2.54
C ILE A 87 -5.15 -9.44 -2.88
N LEU A 88 -5.73 -9.14 -4.05
CA LEU A 88 -7.00 -9.73 -4.50
C LEU A 88 -6.94 -11.25 -4.69
N ALA A 89 -5.74 -11.80 -4.92
CA ALA A 89 -5.56 -13.25 -5.01
C ALA A 89 -5.64 -13.95 -3.64
N ARG A 90 -5.69 -13.18 -2.54
CA ARG A 90 -5.54 -13.65 -1.16
C ARG A 90 -6.57 -13.09 -0.20
N THR A 91 -7.61 -12.44 -0.68
CA THR A 91 -8.66 -11.86 0.18
C THR A 91 -9.28 -12.88 1.13
N ASP A 92 -9.25 -14.17 0.78
CA ASP A 92 -9.74 -15.27 1.61
C ASP A 92 -8.64 -15.88 2.55
N GLU A 93 -7.38 -15.49 2.39
CA GLU A 93 -6.21 -16.05 3.08
C GLU A 93 -5.60 -15.10 4.12
N ILE A 94 -5.81 -13.79 3.97
CA ILE A 94 -5.22 -12.75 4.83
C ILE A 94 -6.29 -11.93 5.55
N ASP A 95 -5.91 -11.31 6.66
CA ASP A 95 -6.69 -10.27 7.29
C ASP A 95 -6.54 -8.96 6.50
N GLU A 96 -7.59 -8.57 5.78
CA GLU A 96 -7.59 -7.38 4.92
C GLU A 96 -7.47 -6.08 5.73
N ASP A 97 -8.08 -6.04 6.91
CA ASP A 97 -8.03 -4.88 7.81
C ASP A 97 -6.62 -4.72 8.39
N GLU A 98 -5.99 -5.82 8.81
CA GLU A 98 -4.59 -5.80 9.27
C GLU A 98 -3.64 -5.31 8.17
N LEU A 99 -3.83 -5.78 6.93
CA LEU A 99 -3.00 -5.35 5.80
C LEU A 99 -3.23 -3.85 5.48
N CYS A 100 -4.49 -3.40 5.48
CA CYS A 100 -4.83 -1.99 5.28
C CYS A 100 -4.16 -1.10 6.33
N CYS A 101 -4.28 -1.49 7.61
CA CYS A 101 -3.60 -0.83 8.72
C CYS A 101 -2.09 -0.78 8.48
N ASP A 102 -1.42 -1.90 8.18
CA ASP A 102 0.03 -1.88 7.94
C ASP A 102 0.45 -0.97 6.76
N PHE A 103 -0.42 -0.79 5.76
CA PHE A 103 -0.12 0.03 4.58
C PHE A 103 -0.25 1.52 4.88
N TYR A 104 -1.35 1.93 5.51
CA TYR A 104 -1.76 3.33 5.64
C TYR A 104 -1.64 3.89 7.06
N GLU A 105 -1.68 3.03 8.07
CA GLU A 105 -1.58 3.38 9.48
C GLU A 105 -0.24 2.91 10.03
N SER A 106 0.37 3.69 10.91
CA SER A 106 1.57 3.24 11.62
C SER A 106 1.51 3.71 13.04
N GLU A 107 1.54 2.76 13.96
CA GLU A 107 1.31 3.10 15.35
C GLU A 107 2.54 3.73 15.99
N LEU A 108 3.79 3.30 15.73
CA LEU A 108 4.89 3.88 16.52
C LEU A 108 6.29 4.07 15.90
N GLU A 109 6.76 3.38 14.85
CA GLU A 109 8.20 3.51 14.49
C GLU A 109 8.56 3.41 12.99
N GLU A 110 7.68 2.90 12.12
CA GLU A 110 7.95 2.81 10.69
C GLU A 110 6.65 2.87 9.85
N VAL A 111 6.66 3.66 8.78
CA VAL A 111 5.55 3.72 7.82
C VAL A 111 5.68 2.56 6.84
N GLY A 112 4.60 1.79 6.67
CA GLY A 112 4.57 0.66 5.74
C GLY A 112 4.78 1.06 4.29
N LEU A 113 4.05 2.07 3.83
CA LEU A 113 4.21 2.67 2.50
C LEU A 113 4.72 4.10 2.57
N ARG A 114 5.79 4.40 1.84
CA ARG A 114 6.30 5.76 1.64
C ARG A 114 5.96 6.21 0.23
N VAL A 115 5.49 7.45 0.09
CA VAL A 115 5.18 8.07 -1.20
C VAL A 115 6.10 9.28 -1.41
N TRP A 116 6.83 9.26 -2.52
CA TRP A 116 7.88 10.24 -2.86
C TRP A 116 7.49 11.22 -3.97
N GLY A 117 6.31 11.06 -4.56
CA GLY A 117 5.85 11.79 -5.74
C GLY A 117 4.34 11.79 -5.85
N GLU A 118 3.83 11.78 -7.08
CA GLU A 118 2.40 11.79 -7.33
C GLU A 118 1.71 10.53 -6.80
N SER A 119 0.53 10.71 -6.21
CA SER A 119 -0.26 9.62 -5.61
C SER A 119 -0.66 8.52 -6.59
N TRP A 120 -0.72 8.80 -7.89
CA TRP A 120 -1.02 7.83 -8.93
C TRP A 120 0.23 7.34 -9.68
N ASP A 121 1.45 7.72 -9.29
CA ASP A 121 2.67 7.21 -9.91
C ASP A 121 3.15 5.93 -9.21
N PRO A 122 3.12 4.75 -9.85
CA PRO A 122 3.58 3.51 -9.23
C PRO A 122 5.04 3.56 -8.79
N ALA A 123 5.90 4.30 -9.51
CA ALA A 123 7.32 4.41 -9.21
C ALA A 123 7.60 5.31 -7.99
N ALA A 124 6.61 6.10 -7.54
CA ALA A 124 6.72 6.95 -6.37
C ALA A 124 6.57 6.19 -5.04
N TYR A 125 6.14 4.92 -5.08
CA TYR A 125 5.87 4.12 -3.90
C TYR A 125 7.09 3.29 -3.49
N GLU A 126 7.36 3.29 -2.18
CA GLU A 126 8.34 2.45 -1.51
C GLU A 126 7.65 1.69 -0.37
N VAL A 127 7.85 0.38 -0.30
CA VAL A 127 7.38 -0.46 0.80
C VAL A 127 8.52 -0.66 1.79
N SER A 128 8.22 -0.59 3.08
CA SER A 128 9.21 -0.87 4.11
C SER A 128 9.66 -2.33 4.10
N GLU A 129 10.90 -2.54 4.54
CA GLU A 129 11.44 -3.89 4.69
C GLU A 129 10.66 -4.70 5.74
N THR A 130 10.22 -4.06 6.82
CA THR A 130 9.40 -4.68 7.87
C THR A 130 8.07 -5.20 7.30
N LEU A 131 7.38 -4.39 6.49
CA LEU A 131 6.13 -4.78 5.85
C LEU A 131 6.35 -5.93 4.85
N LEU A 132 7.41 -5.86 4.03
CA LEU A 132 7.73 -6.95 3.10
C LEU A 132 8.12 -8.25 3.81
N ARG A 133 8.67 -8.19 5.02
CA ARG A 133 8.96 -9.39 5.83
C ARG A 133 7.68 -10.01 6.39
N LYS A 134 6.73 -9.18 6.84
CA LYS A 134 5.41 -9.64 7.33
C LYS A 134 4.58 -10.24 6.18
N TRP A 135 4.48 -9.51 5.07
CA TRP A 135 3.70 -9.87 3.89
C TRP A 135 4.61 -10.36 2.74
N SER A 136 5.42 -11.37 3.04
CA SER A 136 6.48 -11.89 2.15
C SER A 136 6.02 -12.37 0.77
N TRP A 137 4.73 -12.70 0.61
CA TRP A 137 4.17 -13.02 -0.71
C TRP A 137 4.22 -11.84 -1.68
N ILE A 138 4.26 -10.59 -1.20
CA ILE A 138 4.42 -9.39 -2.04
C ILE A 138 5.72 -9.47 -2.85
N VAL A 139 6.78 -10.01 -2.24
CA VAL A 139 8.10 -10.12 -2.87
C VAL A 139 8.07 -10.94 -4.15
N ARG A 140 7.25 -12.00 -4.16
CA ARG A 140 7.10 -12.90 -5.30
C ARG A 140 6.14 -12.32 -6.34
N ASP A 141 5.03 -11.74 -5.90
CA ASP A 141 3.90 -11.42 -6.77
C ASP A 141 3.90 -9.95 -7.26
N CYS A 142 4.78 -9.12 -6.70
CA CYS A 142 4.99 -7.72 -7.07
C CYS A 142 6.50 -7.36 -7.03
N PRO A 143 7.37 -7.99 -7.83
CA PRO A 143 8.81 -7.74 -7.79
C PRO A 143 9.20 -6.28 -8.08
N GLU A 144 8.40 -5.56 -8.88
CA GLU A 144 8.65 -4.15 -9.22
C GLU A 144 8.56 -3.22 -8.00
N ILE A 145 7.81 -3.57 -6.95
CA ILE A 145 7.75 -2.76 -5.74
C ILE A 145 9.07 -2.80 -4.97
N ILE A 146 9.84 -3.88 -5.13
CA ILE A 146 11.19 -3.98 -4.56
C ILE A 146 12.13 -3.08 -5.37
N GLU A 147 11.98 -3.04 -6.69
CA GLU A 147 12.78 -2.17 -7.55
C GLU A 147 12.56 -0.70 -7.21
N SER A 148 11.31 -0.25 -7.07
CA SER A 148 10.99 1.13 -6.67
C SER A 148 11.45 1.41 -5.24
N SER A 149 11.28 0.47 -4.31
CA SER A 149 11.74 0.63 -2.94
C SER A 149 13.27 0.81 -2.87
N ASN A 150 14.02 -0.03 -3.58
CA ASN A 150 15.48 0.04 -3.63
C ASN A 150 15.98 1.29 -4.36
N TYR A 151 15.23 1.80 -5.34
CA TYR A 151 15.53 3.08 -5.97
C TYR A 151 15.51 4.23 -4.96
N TRP A 152 14.49 4.31 -4.10
CA TRP A 152 14.36 5.37 -3.11
C TRP A 152 15.31 5.20 -1.92
N ARG A 153 15.50 3.97 -1.43
CA ARG A 153 16.50 3.65 -0.39
C ARG A 153 17.90 4.08 -0.82
N LYS A 154 18.31 3.76 -2.05
CA LYS A 154 19.62 4.17 -2.61
C LYS A 154 19.80 5.69 -2.61
N ARG A 155 18.76 6.46 -2.90
CA ARG A 155 18.81 7.94 -2.89
C ARG A 155 19.01 8.52 -1.49
N ARG A 156 18.62 7.79 -0.45
CA ARG A 156 18.86 8.15 0.95
C ARG A 156 20.15 7.56 1.53
N GLY A 157 20.86 6.73 0.75
CA GLY A 157 22.05 6.02 1.21
C GLY A 157 21.74 4.82 2.11
N GLU A 158 20.53 4.27 2.01
CA GLU A 158 20.14 3.03 2.70
C GLU A 158 20.51 1.79 1.87
N GLU A 159 20.83 0.69 2.56
CA GLU A 159 21.11 -0.60 1.92
C GLU A 159 19.87 -1.14 1.18
N PRO A 160 20.04 -1.81 0.03
CA PRO A 160 18.93 -2.40 -0.69
C PRO A 160 18.28 -3.51 0.14
N ILE A 161 16.96 -3.62 0.01
CA ILE A 161 16.19 -4.78 0.47
C ILE A 161 16.53 -5.95 -0.44
N VAL A 162 17.04 -7.02 0.16
CA VAL A 162 17.43 -8.26 -0.54
C VAL A 162 16.68 -9.43 0.09
N PHE A 163 15.92 -10.14 -0.72
CA PHE A 163 15.27 -11.39 -0.34
C PHE A 163 16.01 -12.58 -0.93
N THR A 164 16.31 -13.57 -0.10
CA THR A 164 16.86 -14.85 -0.52
C THR A 164 15.73 -15.84 -0.84
N ARG A 165 16.03 -16.93 -1.57
CA ARG A 165 15.03 -17.97 -1.88
C ARG A 165 14.37 -18.57 -0.63
N SER A 166 15.08 -18.62 0.51
CA SER A 166 14.54 -19.09 1.79
C SER A 166 13.51 -18.15 2.41
N ASP A 167 13.55 -16.86 2.07
CA ASP A 167 12.62 -15.87 2.62
C ASP A 167 11.24 -15.90 1.92
N ILE A 168 11.17 -16.51 0.73
CA ILE A 168 9.96 -16.56 -0.13
C ILE A 168 9.17 -17.87 0.06
N SER A 169 9.77 -18.90 0.69
CA SER A 169 9.19 -20.25 0.78
C SER A 169 8.24 -20.49 1.96
N THR A 170 8.02 -19.49 2.83
CA THR A 170 7.32 -19.69 4.11
C THR A 170 5.86 -19.26 4.12
N SER A 171 5.34 -18.69 3.03
CA SER A 171 3.94 -18.29 2.94
C SER A 171 3.14 -19.47 2.35
N VAL A 172 2.60 -20.31 3.24
CA VAL A 172 1.53 -21.27 2.91
C VAL A 172 0.21 -20.54 2.88
#